data_AF-K9WMI5-F1
#
_entry.id   AF-K9WMI5-F1
#
_cell.length_a   1.000
_cell.length_b   1.000
_cell.length_c   1.000
_cell.angle_alpha   90.00
_cell.angle_beta   90.00
_cell.angle_gamma   90.00
#
_symmetry.space_group_name_H-M   'P 1'
#
loop_
_entity.id
_entity.type
_entity.pdbx_description
1 polymer ?
#
loop_
_entity_poly.entity_id
_entity_poly.type
_entity_poly.pdbx_seq_one_letter_code
_entity_poly.pdbx_strand_id
1 'polypeptide(L)'
;MFNNLVTKIRSLFSNENGTTTGALAFGRSVILTSVVVAGVVVGLRQIGTLEGMELRAYDQLMRSRPDQGPDDRLLVVGVTEQDIQTRKEYPIKDDTLAQLLAKLQQYQPRTIGIDILRDVPQGTPQGRIALEKILKQDESIIAGCKMSSVDQPGVPAALGVTEERVGFADLPIDAGGILRRSLLLSTPTPSKVAPPVQHLCNIPDPENQIPSFGFQLALLYLEGENIQPDLTPTGELKIGSTVFHRLTNNAGSYHNAGASDYQIMLNYRSPKNAVKQVSVSEVLDGKIDPSFIKDRVVLIGYTTPIAKDDFYTPYSAGLQDSQKMPGVVIHAQHVSQILSSVLNNRPLMWCWSEGPEMLWILGWSVVGGLLAWRIRRLWLFGLGVVVGVGVLYGTAYVLFLNSGWVPLIPPMIGLVATAIVVVLIERGYAKAIYQGVKKLVLNIEIDEEKKRKQVEAITETESFAELQQKAAELRKNRQRNRRLDDASESNIETNENIPTPPEVEPLEIETNAITLTPQDTETPASEEDNYFQQLQQRGKKLKTDAITPTPQDAEAPASDEDNYFQQLQKRGRRLRKNDEDSNE
;
A
#
# COMPACT_ATOMS: atom_id res chain seq x y z
N MET A 1 -41.34 -10.65 7.52
CA MET A 1 -40.55 -10.91 8.75
C MET A 1 -39.85 -9.67 9.30
N PHE A 2 -39.23 -8.82 8.48
CA PHE A 2 -38.52 -7.60 8.90
C PHE A 2 -39.40 -6.58 9.65
N ASN A 3 -40.63 -6.34 9.18
CA ASN A 3 -41.52 -5.37 9.81
C ASN A 3 -42.02 -5.79 11.20
N ASN A 4 -42.17 -7.10 11.46
CA ASN A 4 -42.58 -7.62 12.77
C ASN A 4 -41.45 -7.57 13.81
N LEU A 5 -40.19 -7.62 13.38
CA LEU A 5 -39.04 -7.47 14.28
C LEU A 5 -38.88 -6.00 14.72
N VAL A 6 -39.09 -5.06 13.79
CA VAL A 6 -39.02 -3.61 14.04
C VAL A 6 -40.14 -3.14 14.98
N THR A 7 -41.35 -3.68 14.86
CA THR A 7 -42.46 -3.36 15.79
C THR A 7 -42.26 -3.98 17.17
N LYS A 8 -41.70 -5.19 17.28
CA LYS A 8 -41.40 -5.83 18.58
C LYS A 8 -40.26 -5.14 19.33
N ILE A 9 -39.27 -4.60 18.59
CA ILE A 9 -38.22 -3.75 19.17
C ILE A 9 -38.83 -2.42 19.63
N ARG A 10 -39.75 -1.81 18.88
CA ARG A 10 -40.44 -0.57 19.31
C ARG A 10 -41.24 -0.72 20.59
N SER A 11 -41.91 -1.87 20.79
CA SER A 11 -42.77 -2.08 21.97
C SER A 11 -42.01 -2.41 23.25
N LEU A 12 -40.75 -2.85 23.16
CA LEU A 12 -39.91 -3.14 24.34
C LEU A 12 -39.31 -1.87 25.00
N PHE A 13 -39.45 -0.69 24.38
CA PHE A 13 -38.81 0.55 24.85
C PHE A 13 -39.79 1.70 25.13
N SER A 14 -41.10 1.42 25.24
CA SER A 14 -42.08 2.40 25.71
C SER A 14 -42.40 2.11 27.16
N ASN A 15 -41.76 2.83 28.08
CA ASN A 15 -42.34 2.99 29.41
C ASN A 15 -42.27 4.45 29.86
N GLU A 16 -43.43 4.92 30.29
CA GLU A 16 -43.74 6.25 30.79
C GLU A 16 -42.99 6.48 32.11
N ASN A 17 -42.13 7.50 32.17
CA ASN A 17 -41.88 8.31 33.37
C ASN A 17 -41.03 9.54 33.00
N GLY A 18 -41.60 10.72 33.22
CA GLY A 18 -41.28 12.00 32.56
C GLY A 18 -40.04 12.77 33.01
N THR A 19 -39.00 12.13 33.56
CA THR A 19 -37.74 12.83 33.94
C THR A 19 -36.47 12.22 33.34
N THR A 20 -36.58 11.08 32.64
CA THR A 20 -35.47 10.39 31.95
C THR A 20 -35.47 10.57 30.43
N THR A 21 -36.50 11.18 29.85
CA THR A 21 -36.70 11.31 28.39
C THR A 21 -35.69 12.22 27.70
N GLY A 22 -35.24 13.31 28.35
CA GLY A 22 -34.23 14.20 27.80
C GLY A 22 -32.87 13.50 27.64
N ALA A 23 -32.31 12.97 28.73
CA ALA A 23 -31.01 12.29 28.71
C ALA A 23 -30.99 11.07 27.78
N LEU A 24 -32.08 10.29 27.71
CA LEU A 24 -32.22 9.16 26.79
C LEU A 24 -32.31 9.59 25.31
N ALA A 25 -32.96 10.71 25.00
CA ALA A 25 -33.02 11.26 23.63
C ALA A 25 -31.66 11.83 23.19
N PHE A 26 -30.91 12.47 24.09
CA PHE A 26 -29.57 13.02 23.79
C PHE A 26 -28.49 11.94 23.67
N GLY A 27 -28.48 10.95 24.57
CA GLY A 27 -27.57 9.81 24.46
C GLY A 27 -27.75 9.03 23.14
N ARG A 28 -28.98 8.95 22.64
CA ARG A 28 -29.29 8.39 21.31
C ARG A 28 -28.65 9.19 20.17
N SER A 29 -28.65 10.52 20.23
CA SER A 29 -28.00 11.36 19.21
C SER A 29 -26.48 11.17 19.21
N VAL A 30 -25.85 11.12 20.39
CA VAL A 30 -24.40 10.93 20.51
C VAL A 30 -23.96 9.59 19.91
N ILE A 31 -24.67 8.51 20.26
CA ILE A 31 -24.35 7.17 19.75
C ILE A 31 -24.53 7.12 18.23
N LEU A 32 -25.66 7.63 17.72
CA LEU A 32 -25.93 7.63 16.28
C LEU A 32 -24.88 8.43 15.51
N THR A 33 -24.54 9.64 15.97
CA THR A 33 -23.50 10.46 15.34
C THR A 33 -22.14 9.76 15.38
N SER A 34 -21.78 9.15 16.51
CA SER A 34 -20.50 8.43 16.65
C SER A 34 -20.40 7.26 15.66
N VAL A 35 -21.47 6.47 15.50
CA VAL A 35 -21.51 5.35 14.55
C VAL A 35 -21.42 5.84 13.10
N VAL A 36 -22.15 6.91 12.75
CA VAL A 36 -22.10 7.48 11.39
C VAL A 36 -20.71 8.03 11.07
N VAL A 37 -20.13 8.82 11.98
CA VAL A 37 -18.78 9.39 11.77
C VAL A 37 -17.73 8.29 11.70
N ALA A 38 -17.77 7.31 12.62
CA ALA A 38 -16.87 6.17 12.57
C ALA A 38 -17.01 5.38 11.26
N GLY A 39 -18.23 5.15 10.79
CA GLY A 39 -18.49 4.49 9.50
C GLY A 39 -17.90 5.24 8.32
N VAL A 40 -18.02 6.57 8.29
CA VAL A 40 -17.41 7.42 7.25
C VAL A 40 -15.88 7.35 7.33
N VAL A 41 -15.30 7.46 8.53
CA VAL A 41 -13.84 7.40 8.73
C VAL A 41 -13.28 6.04 8.33
N VAL A 42 -13.95 4.95 8.70
CA VAL A 42 -13.59 3.59 8.27
C VAL A 42 -13.70 3.49 6.74
N GLY A 43 -14.77 4.01 6.13
CA GLY A 43 -14.90 4.04 4.67
C GLY A 43 -13.74 4.77 3.98
N LEU A 44 -13.36 5.95 4.46
CA LEU A 44 -12.21 6.72 3.95
C LEU A 44 -10.88 5.98 4.11
N ARG A 45 -10.72 5.25 5.22
CA ARG A 45 -9.56 4.38 5.44
C ARG A 45 -9.53 3.23 4.43
N GLN A 46 -10.66 2.56 4.21
CA GLN A 46 -10.74 1.38 3.33
C GLN A 46 -10.50 1.70 1.84
N ILE A 47 -10.57 2.97 1.44
CA ILE A 47 -10.19 3.45 0.10
C ILE A 47 -8.80 4.11 0.06
N GLY A 48 -8.00 3.96 1.12
CA GLY A 48 -6.61 4.43 1.18
C GLY A 48 -6.41 5.95 1.38
N THR A 49 -7.48 6.74 1.54
CA THR A 49 -7.36 8.22 1.63
C THR A 49 -6.54 8.68 2.84
N LEU A 50 -6.55 7.90 3.93
CA LEU A 50 -5.87 8.24 5.18
C LEU A 50 -4.45 7.64 5.30
N GLU A 51 -4.06 6.73 4.41
CA GLU A 51 -2.80 5.98 4.48
C GLU A 51 -1.58 6.91 4.56
N GLY A 52 -1.48 7.89 3.66
CA GLY A 52 -0.33 8.80 3.63
C GLY A 52 -0.18 9.67 4.88
N MET A 53 -1.25 9.94 5.63
CA MET A 53 -1.16 10.64 6.92
C MET A 53 -0.73 9.69 8.03
N GLU A 54 -1.23 8.45 8.01
CA GLU A 54 -0.84 7.41 8.95
C GLU A 54 0.63 7.02 8.83
N LEU A 55 1.14 6.84 7.61
CA LEU A 55 2.55 6.51 7.41
C LEU A 55 3.48 7.65 7.86
N ARG A 56 3.05 8.92 7.72
CA ARG A 56 3.80 10.06 8.29
C ARG A 56 3.75 10.06 9.82
N ALA A 57 2.62 9.67 10.40
CA ALA A 57 2.48 9.52 11.85
C ALA A 57 3.37 8.38 12.37
N TYR A 58 3.40 7.24 11.68
CA TYR A 58 4.33 6.13 11.92
C TYR A 58 5.77 6.62 11.89
N ASP A 59 6.17 7.39 10.88
CA ASP A 59 7.53 7.90 10.78
C ASP A 59 7.89 8.82 11.94
N GLN A 60 6.94 9.66 12.37
CA GLN A 60 7.12 10.53 13.53
C GLN A 60 7.27 9.72 14.83
N LEU A 61 6.47 8.67 15.01
CA LEU A 61 6.59 7.77 16.15
C LEU A 61 7.94 7.03 16.13
N MET A 62 8.43 6.62 14.96
CA MET A 62 9.77 6.01 14.82
C MET A 62 10.87 6.99 15.21
N ARG A 63 10.79 8.25 14.76
CA ARG A 63 11.75 9.31 15.11
C ARG A 63 11.77 9.68 16.59
N SER A 64 10.65 9.54 17.29
CA SER A 64 10.54 9.89 18.71
C SER A 64 10.93 8.75 19.66
N ARG A 65 11.35 7.59 19.15
CA ARG A 65 11.84 6.50 19.99
C ARG A 65 13.22 6.79 20.56
N PRO A 66 13.54 6.26 21.76
CA PRO A 66 14.90 6.23 22.24
C PRO A 66 15.81 5.46 21.29
N ASP A 67 17.01 5.99 21.03
CA ASP A 67 18.03 5.32 20.23
C ASP A 67 18.57 4.09 21.01
N GLN A 68 18.56 2.91 20.36
CA GLN A 68 19.06 1.67 20.95
C GLN A 68 20.58 1.50 20.77
N GLY A 69 21.23 2.40 20.04
CA GLY A 69 22.66 2.37 19.77
C GLY A 69 23.08 1.26 18.79
N PRO A 70 24.39 1.02 18.63
CA PRO A 70 24.90 0.01 17.71
C PRO A 70 24.58 -1.41 18.16
N ASP A 71 24.59 -2.34 17.21
CA ASP A 71 24.60 -3.78 17.48
C ASP A 71 26.03 -4.31 17.30
N ASP A 72 26.66 -4.71 18.40
CA ASP A 72 28.07 -5.11 18.44
C ASP A 72 28.35 -6.44 17.72
N ARG A 73 27.31 -7.15 17.26
CA ARG A 73 27.43 -8.37 16.44
C ARG A 73 27.74 -8.06 14.97
N LEU A 74 27.61 -6.80 14.55
CA LEU A 74 27.71 -6.40 13.15
C LEU A 74 28.79 -5.35 12.92
N LEU A 75 29.41 -5.43 11.75
CA LEU A 75 30.35 -4.46 11.22
C LEU A 75 29.98 -4.16 9.77
N VAL A 76 29.95 -2.90 9.39
CA VAL A 76 29.88 -2.48 7.98
C VAL A 76 31.26 -1.98 7.55
N VAL A 77 31.79 -2.58 6.49
CA VAL A 77 32.99 -2.13 5.77
C VAL A 77 32.52 -1.37 4.54
N GLY A 78 32.49 -0.04 4.65
CA GLY A 78 32.02 0.86 3.61
C GLY A 78 33.09 1.20 2.59
N VAL A 79 32.74 1.16 1.30
CA VAL A 79 33.48 1.87 0.26
C VAL A 79 33.08 3.34 0.31
N THR A 80 33.94 4.17 0.88
CA THR A 80 33.70 5.59 1.12
C THR A 80 34.14 6.45 -0.06
N GLU A 81 33.71 7.72 -0.08
CA GLU A 81 34.21 8.69 -1.06
C GLU A 81 35.74 8.86 -0.95
N GLN A 82 36.27 8.84 0.28
CA GLN A 82 37.70 8.94 0.51
C GLN A 82 38.45 7.73 -0.07
N ASP A 83 37.89 6.53 0.01
CA ASP A 83 38.47 5.34 -0.62
C ASP A 83 38.53 5.52 -2.14
N ILE A 84 37.43 5.97 -2.75
CA ILE A 84 37.35 6.21 -4.20
C ILE A 84 38.41 7.22 -4.65
N GLN A 85 38.53 8.35 -3.95
CA GLN A 85 39.46 9.41 -4.33
C GLN A 85 40.93 9.02 -4.09
N THR A 86 41.22 8.37 -2.96
CA THR A 86 42.60 7.98 -2.59
C THR A 86 43.10 6.85 -3.47
N ARG A 87 42.26 5.85 -3.75
CA ARG A 87 42.61 4.68 -4.58
C ARG A 87 42.41 4.92 -6.07
N LYS A 88 41.71 5.99 -6.45
CA LYS A 88 41.28 6.30 -7.82
C LYS A 88 40.54 5.13 -8.45
N GLU A 89 39.55 4.63 -7.72
CA GLU A 89 38.92 3.35 -7.96
C GLU A 89 37.41 3.44 -7.75
N TYR A 90 36.66 3.46 -8.84
CA TYR A 90 35.20 3.34 -8.82
C TYR A 90 34.71 2.74 -10.15
N PRO A 91 33.97 1.62 -10.15
CA PRO A 91 33.66 0.76 -9.00
C PRO A 91 34.91 0.16 -8.32
N ILE A 92 34.77 -0.38 -7.10
CA ILE A 92 35.84 -1.17 -6.47
C ILE A 92 36.24 -2.33 -7.41
N LYS A 93 37.53 -2.58 -7.59
CA LYS A 93 38.12 -3.63 -8.44
C LYS A 93 38.14 -4.97 -7.72
N ASP A 94 38.19 -6.03 -8.51
CA ASP A 94 38.23 -7.41 -8.05
C ASP A 94 39.52 -7.69 -7.25
N ASP A 95 40.65 -7.06 -7.64
CA ASP A 95 41.91 -7.09 -6.90
C ASP A 95 41.75 -6.59 -5.45
N THR A 96 41.09 -5.44 -5.28
CA THR A 96 40.88 -4.81 -3.97
C THR A 96 39.89 -5.62 -3.15
N LEU A 97 38.79 -6.08 -3.76
CA LEU A 97 37.79 -6.90 -3.07
C LEU A 97 38.40 -8.24 -2.61
N ALA A 98 39.22 -8.89 -3.44
CA ALA A 98 39.92 -10.12 -3.07
C ALA A 98 40.89 -9.88 -1.89
N GLN A 99 41.68 -8.80 -1.92
CA GLN A 99 42.56 -8.43 -0.81
C GLN A 99 41.78 -8.14 0.47
N LEU A 100 40.66 -7.45 0.37
CA LEU A 100 39.79 -7.14 1.50
C LEU A 100 39.23 -8.41 2.14
N LEU A 101 38.67 -9.31 1.33
CA LEU A 101 38.12 -10.58 1.82
C LEU A 101 39.22 -11.43 2.48
N ALA A 102 40.38 -11.58 1.83
CA ALA A 102 41.51 -12.31 2.40
C ALA A 102 42.00 -11.71 3.72
N LYS A 103 41.92 -10.38 3.88
CA LYS A 103 42.28 -9.68 5.12
C LYS A 103 41.24 -9.91 6.21
N LEU A 104 39.94 -9.82 5.89
CA LEU A 104 38.86 -10.06 6.84
C LEU A 104 38.86 -11.50 7.35
N GLN A 105 39.08 -12.48 6.47
CA GLN A 105 39.15 -13.90 6.82
C GLN A 105 40.22 -14.21 7.88
N GLN A 106 41.34 -13.48 7.91
CA GLN A 106 42.38 -13.65 8.94
C GLN A 106 41.85 -13.44 10.36
N TYR A 107 40.77 -12.67 10.51
CA TYR A 107 40.16 -12.36 11.80
C TYR A 107 38.96 -13.25 12.13
N GLN A 108 38.65 -14.26 11.30
CA GLN A 108 37.61 -15.26 11.54
C GLN A 108 36.21 -14.64 11.81
N PRO A 109 35.65 -13.88 10.85
CA PRO A 109 34.26 -13.44 10.95
C PRO A 109 33.33 -14.64 10.92
N ARG A 110 32.12 -14.46 11.47
CA ARG A 110 31.10 -15.51 11.42
C ARG A 110 30.49 -15.62 10.03
N THR A 111 30.25 -14.48 9.39
CA THR A 111 29.80 -14.42 8.01
C THR A 111 30.19 -13.09 7.39
N ILE A 112 30.44 -13.10 6.08
CA ILE A 112 30.72 -11.91 5.28
C ILE A 112 29.63 -11.77 4.21
N GLY A 113 28.94 -10.63 4.21
CA GLY A 113 28.02 -10.25 3.15
C GLY A 113 28.66 -9.28 2.16
N ILE A 114 28.54 -9.57 0.86
CA ILE A 114 28.97 -8.66 -0.21
C ILE A 114 27.74 -8.03 -0.86
N ASP A 115 27.41 -6.81 -0.45
CA ASP A 115 26.35 -5.97 -1.01
C ASP A 115 26.89 -5.10 -2.16
N ILE A 116 27.59 -5.76 -3.08
CA ILE A 116 28.16 -5.15 -4.28
C ILE A 116 27.93 -6.14 -5.41
N LEU A 117 27.06 -5.77 -6.35
CA LEU A 117 26.85 -6.58 -7.55
C LEU A 117 28.17 -6.72 -8.32
N ARG A 118 28.48 -7.96 -8.70
CA ARG A 118 29.81 -8.32 -9.23
C ARG A 118 29.76 -9.33 -10.37
N ASP A 119 28.70 -9.22 -11.16
CA ASP A 119 28.51 -9.93 -12.43
C ASP A 119 29.58 -9.53 -13.47
N VAL A 120 29.93 -8.25 -13.53
CA VAL A 120 30.95 -7.72 -14.44
C VAL A 120 32.33 -7.63 -13.76
N PRO A 121 33.40 -8.21 -14.36
CA PRO A 121 34.79 -8.03 -13.91
C PRO A 121 35.23 -6.58 -13.85
N GLN A 122 35.92 -6.22 -12.77
CA GLN A 122 36.51 -4.90 -12.60
C GLN A 122 37.99 -5.03 -12.24
N GLY A 123 38.86 -4.33 -12.95
CA GLY A 123 40.31 -4.41 -12.70
C GLY A 123 41.00 -5.51 -13.51
N THR A 124 41.94 -6.22 -12.91
CA THR A 124 42.81 -7.14 -13.65
C THR A 124 42.23 -8.55 -13.77
N PRO A 125 42.59 -9.33 -14.81
CA PRO A 125 42.24 -10.74 -14.88
C PRO A 125 42.72 -11.55 -13.67
N GLN A 126 43.90 -11.21 -13.13
CA GLN A 126 44.46 -11.85 -11.93
C GLN A 126 43.61 -11.54 -10.69
N GLY A 127 43.13 -10.30 -10.55
CA GLY A 127 42.20 -9.90 -9.50
C GLY A 127 40.89 -10.68 -9.55
N ARG A 128 40.32 -10.87 -10.75
CA ARG A 128 39.12 -11.71 -10.95
C ARG A 128 39.36 -13.16 -10.53
N ILE A 129 40.48 -13.77 -10.95
CA ILE A 129 40.86 -15.13 -10.55
C ILE A 129 41.01 -15.23 -9.03
N ALA A 130 41.66 -14.25 -8.39
CA ALA A 130 41.84 -14.22 -6.94
C ALA A 130 40.51 -14.09 -6.19
N LEU A 131 39.62 -13.21 -6.66
CA LEU A 131 38.29 -13.03 -6.09
C LEU A 131 37.45 -14.32 -6.21
N GLU A 132 37.36 -14.89 -7.40
CA GLU A 132 36.61 -16.14 -7.61
C GLU A 132 37.15 -17.29 -6.76
N LYS A 133 38.48 -17.38 -6.59
CA LYS A 133 39.08 -18.41 -5.75
C LYS A 133 38.59 -18.29 -4.31
N ILE A 134 38.60 -17.08 -3.74
CA ILE A 134 38.12 -16.83 -2.37
C ILE A 134 36.63 -17.17 -2.26
N LEU A 135 35.81 -16.70 -3.20
CA LEU A 135 34.36 -16.95 -3.21
C LEU A 135 34.00 -18.44 -3.33
N LYS A 136 34.79 -19.21 -4.08
CA LYS A 136 34.62 -20.67 -4.21
C LYS A 136 35.00 -21.42 -2.95
N GLN A 137 35.97 -20.93 -2.18
CA GLN A 137 36.57 -21.64 -1.05
C GLN A 137 35.93 -21.31 0.30
N ASP A 138 35.40 -20.10 0.48
CA ASP A 138 34.87 -19.67 1.78
C ASP A 138 33.34 -19.71 1.82
N GLU A 139 32.82 -20.64 2.59
CA GLU A 139 31.38 -20.88 2.77
C GLU A 139 30.69 -19.83 3.64
N SER A 140 31.46 -19.04 4.40
CA SER A 140 30.94 -17.95 5.23
C SER A 140 30.52 -16.72 4.44
N ILE A 141 30.82 -16.67 3.13
CA ILE A 141 30.55 -15.54 2.25
C ILE A 141 29.21 -15.67 1.55
N ILE A 142 28.34 -14.68 1.76
CA ILE A 142 27.08 -14.48 1.04
C ILE A 142 27.23 -13.34 0.05
N ALA A 143 26.82 -13.55 -1.21
CA ALA A 143 26.84 -12.51 -2.23
C ALA A 143 25.43 -12.02 -2.58
N GLY A 144 25.30 -10.70 -2.70
CA GLY A 144 24.10 -10.03 -3.17
C GLY A 144 23.83 -10.30 -4.65
N CYS A 145 22.57 -10.53 -5.00
CA CYS A 145 22.06 -10.44 -6.37
C CYS A 145 20.95 -9.40 -6.47
N LYS A 146 20.54 -9.05 -7.69
CA LYS A 146 19.33 -8.23 -7.91
C LYS A 146 18.29 -9.05 -8.65
N MET A 147 17.05 -9.04 -8.18
CA MET A 147 15.96 -9.77 -8.80
C MET A 147 15.47 -9.11 -10.09
N SER A 148 14.91 -9.92 -10.99
CA SER A 148 14.21 -9.41 -12.16
C SER A 148 12.92 -8.69 -11.75
N SER A 149 12.64 -7.61 -12.47
CA SER A 149 11.39 -6.85 -12.40
C SER A 149 10.73 -6.83 -13.78
N VAL A 150 9.50 -6.31 -13.86
CA VAL A 150 8.75 -6.24 -15.12
C VAL A 150 9.55 -5.56 -16.24
N ASP A 151 10.34 -4.53 -15.90
CA ASP A 151 11.03 -3.69 -16.87
C ASP A 151 12.54 -3.95 -16.96
N GLN A 152 13.12 -4.77 -16.07
CA GLN A 152 14.56 -5.06 -16.06
C GLN A 152 14.83 -6.54 -15.76
N PRO A 153 15.78 -7.17 -16.49
CA PRO A 153 16.30 -8.45 -16.04
C PRO A 153 17.05 -8.24 -14.72
N GLY A 154 17.04 -9.24 -13.87
CA GLY A 154 17.87 -9.31 -12.68
C GLY A 154 19.34 -9.53 -13.01
N VAL A 155 20.16 -9.35 -11.98
CA VAL A 155 21.62 -9.35 -12.04
C VAL A 155 22.12 -10.50 -11.15
N PRO A 156 23.02 -11.37 -11.64
CA PRO A 156 23.50 -12.51 -10.86
C PRO A 156 24.41 -12.04 -9.72
N ALA A 157 24.58 -12.89 -8.73
CA ALA A 157 25.62 -12.74 -7.73
C ALA A 157 27.03 -12.90 -8.34
N ALA A 158 28.05 -12.56 -7.55
CA ALA A 158 29.45 -12.75 -7.93
C ALA A 158 29.75 -14.22 -8.32
N LEU A 159 30.48 -14.42 -9.42
CA LEU A 159 30.86 -15.75 -9.87
C LEU A 159 31.70 -16.48 -8.80
N GLY A 160 31.39 -17.76 -8.57
CA GLY A 160 32.08 -18.61 -7.58
C GLY A 160 31.28 -18.87 -6.31
N VAL A 161 30.19 -18.15 -6.10
CA VAL A 161 29.24 -18.38 -5.00
C VAL A 161 28.16 -19.36 -5.45
N THR A 162 27.83 -20.34 -4.59
CA THR A 162 26.76 -21.33 -4.85
C THR A 162 25.38 -20.71 -4.60
N GLU A 163 24.31 -21.28 -5.16
CA GLU A 163 22.95 -20.73 -5.04
C GLU A 163 22.48 -20.58 -3.58
N GLU A 164 22.92 -21.47 -2.68
CA GLU A 164 22.64 -21.42 -1.24
C GLU A 164 23.31 -20.22 -0.55
N ARG A 165 24.35 -19.66 -1.15
CA ARG A 165 25.11 -18.51 -0.64
C ARG A 165 24.76 -17.21 -1.36
N VAL A 166 23.61 -17.18 -2.05
CA VAL A 166 23.07 -15.99 -2.71
C VAL A 166 21.85 -15.48 -1.96
N GLY A 167 21.80 -14.16 -1.73
CA GLY A 167 20.60 -13.48 -1.26
C GLY A 167 20.31 -12.23 -2.08
N PHE A 168 19.04 -11.93 -2.32
CA PHE A 168 18.68 -10.75 -3.12
C PHE A 168 18.76 -9.45 -2.31
N ALA A 169 19.28 -8.39 -2.91
CA ALA A 169 19.50 -7.09 -2.26
C ALA A 169 18.34 -6.09 -2.49
N ASP A 170 17.27 -6.50 -3.17
CA ASP A 170 16.10 -5.65 -3.40
C ASP A 170 15.42 -5.21 -2.10
N LEU A 171 15.01 -3.94 -2.05
CA LEU A 171 14.37 -3.30 -0.89
C LEU A 171 12.94 -2.83 -1.25
N PRO A 172 11.91 -3.12 -0.43
CA PRO A 172 10.52 -2.76 -0.73
C PRO A 172 10.24 -1.29 -0.39
N ILE A 173 10.32 -0.40 -1.39
CA ILE A 173 10.12 1.04 -1.21
C ILE A 173 8.62 1.38 -1.23
N ASP A 174 8.12 2.07 -0.19
CA ASP A 174 6.73 2.53 -0.15
C ASP A 174 6.49 3.73 -1.09
N ALA A 175 5.21 4.01 -1.37
CA ALA A 175 4.80 5.26 -1.99
C ALA A 175 5.40 6.46 -1.23
N GLY A 176 6.00 7.39 -1.99
CA GLY A 176 6.77 8.51 -1.43
C GLY A 176 8.25 8.22 -1.18
N GLY A 177 8.74 7.02 -1.53
CA GLY A 177 10.17 6.71 -1.58
C GLY A 177 10.79 6.28 -0.25
N ILE A 178 9.98 6.08 0.80
CA ILE A 178 10.45 5.78 2.16
C ILE A 178 10.42 4.28 2.41
N LEU A 179 11.52 3.75 2.93
CA LEU A 179 11.66 2.34 3.26
C LEU A 179 11.19 2.04 4.69
N ARG A 180 10.05 1.37 4.84
CA ARG A 180 9.48 0.97 6.15
C ARG A 180 9.41 -0.53 6.37
N ARG A 181 9.61 -1.30 5.31
CA ARG A 181 9.45 -2.75 5.25
C ARG A 181 10.77 -3.42 4.91
N SER A 182 10.88 -4.71 5.19
CA SER A 182 11.94 -5.57 4.70
C SER A 182 11.36 -6.86 4.12
N LEU A 183 12.01 -7.38 3.09
CA LEU A 183 11.68 -8.67 2.51
C LEU A 183 12.49 -9.76 3.22
N LEU A 184 11.85 -10.86 3.58
CA LEU A 184 12.53 -12.08 4.01
C LEU A 184 12.74 -13.00 2.81
N LEU A 185 11.68 -13.24 2.04
CA LEU A 185 11.68 -14.17 0.89
C LEU A 185 10.85 -13.58 -0.24
N SER A 186 11.29 -13.81 -1.47
CA SER A 186 10.60 -13.34 -2.67
C SER A 186 10.93 -14.22 -3.87
N THR A 187 10.13 -14.13 -4.93
CA THR A 187 10.35 -14.80 -6.21
C THR A 187 10.58 -13.78 -7.33
N PRO A 188 11.51 -14.03 -8.27
CA PRO A 188 11.76 -13.10 -9.37
C PRO A 188 10.51 -12.85 -10.20
N THR A 189 10.29 -11.61 -10.62
CA THR A 189 9.14 -11.28 -11.47
C THR A 189 9.48 -11.51 -12.95
N PRO A 190 8.56 -12.01 -13.78
CA PRO A 190 8.77 -12.09 -15.23
C PRO A 190 9.13 -10.72 -15.83
N SER A 191 10.30 -10.65 -16.47
CA SER A 191 10.80 -9.46 -17.15
C SER A 191 10.36 -9.45 -18.62
N LYS A 192 9.97 -8.27 -19.13
CA LYS A 192 9.75 -8.05 -20.58
C LYS A 192 11.05 -8.09 -21.39
N VAL A 193 12.18 -7.87 -20.73
CA VAL A 193 13.52 -7.90 -21.31
C VAL A 193 14.15 -9.26 -21.00
N ALA A 194 14.52 -10.00 -22.04
CA ALA A 194 15.17 -11.29 -21.89
C ALA A 194 16.53 -11.12 -21.19
N PRO A 195 16.85 -11.94 -20.16
CA PRO A 195 18.14 -11.85 -19.50
C PRO A 195 19.25 -12.39 -20.40
N PRO A 196 20.48 -11.82 -20.33
CA PRO A 196 21.61 -12.30 -21.11
C PRO A 196 22.03 -13.72 -20.71
N VAL A 197 21.85 -14.07 -19.44
CA VAL A 197 22.16 -15.39 -18.86
C VAL A 197 21.07 -15.75 -17.84
N GLN A 198 20.60 -16.99 -17.87
CA GLN A 198 19.67 -17.51 -16.85
C GLN A 198 20.42 -17.77 -15.54
N HIS A 199 19.84 -17.32 -14.42
CA HIS A 199 20.40 -17.49 -13.08
C HIS A 199 19.29 -17.38 -12.03
N LEU A 200 19.61 -17.74 -10.80
CA LEU A 200 18.68 -17.78 -9.67
C LEU A 200 17.76 -16.55 -9.60
N CYS A 201 18.32 -15.34 -9.64
CA CYS A 201 17.56 -14.08 -9.50
C CYS A 201 16.82 -13.63 -10.78
N ASN A 202 16.70 -14.50 -11.79
CA ASN A 202 16.02 -14.26 -13.07
C ASN A 202 14.96 -15.31 -13.42
N ILE A 203 14.84 -16.38 -12.64
CA ILE A 203 13.91 -17.49 -12.91
C ILE A 203 12.58 -17.19 -12.19
N PRO A 204 11.51 -16.80 -12.93
CA PRO A 204 10.25 -16.42 -12.33
C PRO A 204 9.38 -17.65 -12.05
N ASP A 205 9.87 -18.52 -11.17
CA ASP A 205 9.21 -19.74 -10.75
C ASP A 205 8.70 -19.55 -9.30
N PRO A 206 7.42 -19.82 -9.00
CA PRO A 206 6.91 -19.83 -7.63
C PRO A 206 7.70 -20.74 -6.69
N GLU A 207 8.31 -21.80 -7.23
CA GLU A 207 9.20 -22.68 -6.49
C GLU A 207 10.56 -22.04 -6.23
N ASN A 208 11.01 -21.07 -7.03
CA ASN A 208 12.30 -20.39 -6.86
C ASN A 208 12.20 -19.24 -5.84
N GLN A 209 11.89 -19.58 -4.59
CA GLN A 209 11.90 -18.62 -3.49
C GLN A 209 13.34 -18.37 -3.04
N ILE A 210 13.74 -17.10 -3.09
CA ILE A 210 15.08 -16.66 -2.75
C ILE A 210 14.99 -15.93 -1.41
N PRO A 211 15.89 -16.16 -0.45
CA PRO A 211 15.99 -15.32 0.75
C PRO A 211 16.63 -13.98 0.42
N SER A 212 16.23 -12.93 1.13
CA SER A 212 16.89 -11.64 1.00
C SER A 212 18.31 -11.70 1.56
N PHE A 213 19.18 -10.84 1.07
CA PHE A 213 20.58 -10.76 1.46
C PHE A 213 20.76 -10.65 2.99
N GLY A 214 20.02 -9.74 3.63
CA GLY A 214 20.04 -9.60 5.09
C GLY A 214 19.45 -10.80 5.83
N PHE A 215 18.43 -11.46 5.27
CA PHE A 215 17.88 -12.66 5.88
C PHE A 215 18.87 -13.83 5.82
N GLN A 216 19.50 -14.04 4.67
CA GLN A 216 20.48 -15.12 4.47
C GLN A 216 21.71 -14.99 5.38
N LEU A 217 22.21 -13.76 5.57
CA LEU A 217 23.28 -13.48 6.54
C LEU A 217 22.88 -13.82 7.97
N ALA A 218 21.63 -13.48 8.36
CA ALA A 218 21.12 -13.80 9.68
C ALA A 218 20.96 -15.32 9.88
N LEU A 219 20.47 -16.04 8.88
CA LEU A 219 20.34 -17.50 8.93
C LEU A 219 21.70 -18.18 9.11
N LEU A 220 22.72 -17.79 8.33
CA LEU A 220 24.06 -18.36 8.44
C LEU A 220 24.70 -18.05 9.80
N TYR A 221 24.47 -16.85 10.34
CA TYR A 221 24.90 -16.52 11.70
C TYR A 221 24.22 -17.41 12.76
N LEU A 222 22.91 -17.65 12.62
CA LEU A 222 22.11 -18.44 13.57
C LEU A 222 22.37 -19.94 13.47
N GLU A 223 22.77 -20.43 12.30
CA GLU A 223 23.22 -21.81 12.10
C GLU A 223 24.41 -22.15 13.01
N GLY A 224 25.35 -21.22 13.17
CA GLY A 224 26.45 -21.36 14.15
C GLY A 224 25.98 -21.39 15.61
N GLU A 225 24.78 -20.90 15.92
CA GLU A 225 24.12 -21.06 17.23
C GLU A 225 23.28 -22.34 17.34
N ASN A 226 23.29 -23.19 16.31
CA ASN A 226 22.40 -24.35 16.17
C ASN A 226 20.91 -23.98 16.14
N ILE A 227 20.58 -22.78 15.63
CA ILE A 227 19.21 -22.30 15.48
C ILE A 227 18.85 -22.33 14.00
N GLN A 228 17.85 -23.14 13.66
CA GLN A 228 17.41 -23.34 12.28
C GLN A 228 16.00 -22.76 12.07
N PRO A 229 15.68 -22.32 10.85
CA PRO A 229 14.32 -21.92 10.50
C PRO A 229 13.39 -23.14 10.45
N ASP A 230 12.18 -22.94 10.95
CA ASP A 230 11.09 -23.90 11.01
C ASP A 230 9.79 -23.23 10.54
N LEU A 231 8.73 -24.01 10.31
CA LEU A 231 7.40 -23.47 10.09
C LEU A 231 6.47 -23.77 11.25
N THR A 232 5.59 -22.81 11.52
CA THR A 232 4.42 -23.07 12.34
C THR A 232 3.44 -23.97 11.57
N PRO A 233 2.49 -24.65 12.27
CA PRO A 233 1.43 -25.41 11.61
C PRO A 233 0.53 -24.57 10.69
N THR A 234 0.60 -23.25 10.81
CA THR A 234 -0.14 -22.26 10.01
C THR A 234 0.70 -21.67 8.87
N GLY A 235 1.85 -22.27 8.56
CA GLY A 235 2.71 -21.86 7.43
C GLY A 235 3.62 -20.65 7.70
N GLU A 236 3.56 -20.04 8.89
CA GLU A 236 4.41 -18.89 9.23
C GLU A 236 5.85 -19.31 9.55
N LEU A 237 6.81 -18.52 9.11
CA LEU A 237 8.23 -18.68 9.40
C LEU A 237 8.51 -18.49 10.89
N LYS A 238 9.16 -19.49 11.48
CA LYS A 238 9.60 -19.50 12.87
C LYS A 238 11.10 -19.73 12.94
N ILE A 239 11.79 -19.00 13.80
CA ILE A 239 13.24 -19.18 14.02
C ILE A 239 13.48 -19.19 15.52
N GLY A 240 13.96 -20.31 16.04
CA GLY A 240 14.01 -20.55 17.48
C GLY A 240 12.61 -20.47 18.10
N SER A 241 12.39 -19.52 19.00
CA SER A 241 11.09 -19.24 19.62
C SER A 241 10.28 -18.14 18.92
N THR A 242 10.88 -17.41 17.97
CA THR A 242 10.27 -16.22 17.36
C THR A 242 9.51 -16.59 16.10
N VAL A 243 8.26 -16.11 15.98
CA VAL A 243 7.44 -16.23 14.77
C VAL A 243 7.49 -14.91 14.01
N PHE A 244 7.82 -14.97 12.72
CA PHE A 244 7.89 -13.82 11.83
C PHE A 244 6.57 -13.70 11.08
N HIS A 245 5.61 -12.96 11.61
CA HIS A 245 4.31 -12.80 10.96
C HIS A 245 4.44 -12.07 9.61
N ARG A 246 3.89 -12.67 8.55
CA ARG A 246 3.88 -12.08 7.22
C ARG A 246 2.98 -10.84 7.19
N LEU A 247 3.47 -9.78 6.57
CA LEU A 247 2.68 -8.56 6.37
C LEU A 247 1.53 -8.82 5.41
N THR A 248 0.31 -8.47 5.82
CA THR A 248 -0.87 -8.51 4.95
C THR A 248 -1.00 -7.21 4.16
N ASN A 249 -1.79 -7.23 3.09
CA ASN A 249 -2.02 -6.04 2.24
C ASN A 249 -2.63 -4.85 2.99
N ASN A 250 -3.36 -5.09 4.07
CA ASN A 250 -4.01 -4.07 4.90
C ASN A 250 -3.43 -4.00 6.32
N ALA A 251 -2.21 -4.52 6.52
CA ALA A 251 -1.58 -4.53 7.84
C ALA A 251 -1.39 -3.11 8.39
N GLY A 252 -1.81 -2.87 9.63
CA GLY A 252 -1.79 -1.55 10.23
C GLY A 252 -2.62 -0.57 9.41
N SER A 253 -2.01 0.51 8.88
CA SER A 253 -2.75 1.50 8.08
C SER A 253 -2.42 1.48 6.58
N TYR A 254 -1.74 0.44 6.09
CA TYR A 254 -1.56 0.25 4.65
C TYR A 254 -2.89 -0.03 3.96
N HIS A 255 -3.02 0.45 2.72
CA HIS A 255 -4.09 0.06 1.82
C HIS A 255 -3.45 -0.56 0.57
N ASN A 256 -3.59 -1.88 0.43
CA ASN A 256 -2.93 -2.64 -0.63
C ASN A 256 -1.41 -2.43 -0.67
N ALA A 257 -0.72 -2.88 0.37
CA ALA A 257 0.74 -2.76 0.49
C ALA A 257 1.53 -3.46 -0.65
N GLY A 258 0.86 -4.28 -1.48
CA GLY A 258 1.53 -5.14 -2.47
C GLY A 258 2.40 -6.19 -1.79
N ALA A 259 1.94 -6.75 -0.66
CA ALA A 259 2.68 -7.72 0.15
C ALA A 259 2.52 -9.16 -0.39
N SER A 260 2.77 -9.34 -1.70
CA SER A 260 2.77 -10.66 -2.36
C SER A 260 3.93 -11.55 -1.93
N ASP A 261 4.98 -10.95 -1.40
CA ASP A 261 6.17 -11.63 -0.87
C ASP A 261 6.11 -11.80 0.66
N TYR A 262 7.07 -12.53 1.23
CA TYR A 262 7.21 -12.62 2.67
C TYR A 262 7.88 -11.35 3.20
N GLN A 263 7.07 -10.37 3.57
CA GLN A 263 7.51 -9.07 4.07
C GLN A 263 7.21 -8.91 5.56
N ILE A 264 8.03 -8.12 6.24
CA ILE A 264 7.78 -7.67 7.62
C ILE A 264 8.04 -6.16 7.72
N MET A 265 7.54 -5.53 8.79
CA MET A 265 7.90 -4.16 9.10
C MET A 265 9.33 -4.07 9.65
N LEU A 266 10.08 -3.07 9.19
CA LEU A 266 11.44 -2.80 9.64
C LEU A 266 11.40 -1.97 10.93
N ASN A 267 11.82 -2.60 12.02
CA ASN A 267 11.99 -2.06 13.36
C ASN A 267 13.39 -1.45 13.50
N TYR A 268 13.62 -0.30 12.87
CA TYR A 268 14.91 0.39 12.91
C TYR A 268 15.45 0.55 14.34
N ARG A 269 16.75 0.29 14.51
CA ARG A 269 17.43 0.31 15.80
C ARG A 269 17.95 1.72 16.15
N SER A 270 18.54 2.39 15.17
CA SER A 270 19.13 3.73 15.31
C SER A 270 19.05 4.50 13.99
N PRO A 271 18.89 5.84 14.03
CA PRO A 271 18.92 6.68 12.83
C PRO A 271 20.31 6.80 12.17
N LYS A 272 21.40 6.78 12.95
CA LYS A 272 22.75 7.07 12.45
C LYS A 272 23.79 6.01 12.81
N ASN A 273 23.69 5.44 14.00
CA ASN A 273 24.74 4.62 14.60
C ASN A 273 24.24 3.20 14.90
N ALA A 274 23.43 2.63 14.00
CA ALA A 274 22.86 1.29 14.18
C ALA A 274 23.91 0.17 14.11
N VAL A 275 25.02 0.45 13.43
CA VAL A 275 26.12 -0.47 13.21
C VAL A 275 27.43 0.31 13.14
N LYS A 276 28.51 -0.30 13.64
CA LYS A 276 29.85 0.28 13.48
C LYS A 276 30.24 0.25 12.01
N GLN A 277 30.76 1.37 11.52
CA GLN A 277 31.20 1.53 10.14
C GLN A 277 32.70 1.81 10.11
N VAL A 278 33.42 1.13 9.22
CA VAL A 278 34.84 1.34 8.91
C VAL A 278 35.02 1.40 7.41
N SER A 279 36.07 2.06 6.92
CA SER A 279 36.33 2.12 5.49
C SER A 279 37.10 0.90 4.98
N VAL A 280 37.03 0.64 3.67
CA VAL A 280 37.87 -0.39 3.03
C VAL A 280 39.35 -0.13 3.29
N SER A 281 39.80 1.13 3.19
CA SER A 281 41.21 1.47 3.45
C SER A 281 41.61 1.22 4.90
N GLU A 282 40.75 1.49 5.88
CA GLU A 282 41.06 1.20 7.30
C GLU A 282 41.30 -0.30 7.54
N VAL A 283 40.51 -1.17 6.91
CA VAL A 283 40.68 -2.63 7.01
C VAL A 283 41.97 -3.08 6.31
N LEU A 284 42.22 -2.61 5.09
CA LEU A 284 43.41 -2.98 4.31
C LEU A 284 44.71 -2.48 4.97
N ASP A 285 44.69 -1.29 5.58
CA ASP A 285 45.81 -0.73 6.33
C ASP A 285 46.02 -1.39 7.71
N GLY A 286 45.12 -2.28 8.14
CA GLY A 286 45.18 -2.94 9.44
C GLY A 286 44.90 -2.00 10.63
N LYS A 287 44.11 -0.94 10.42
CA LYS A 287 43.74 0.06 11.44
C LYS A 287 42.48 -0.30 12.23
N ILE A 288 42.00 -1.54 12.12
CA ILE A 288 40.82 -2.03 12.83
C ILE A 288 41.25 -3.03 13.91
N ASP A 289 40.61 -2.92 15.08
CA ASP A 289 40.75 -3.93 16.12
C ASP A 289 40.04 -5.23 15.67
N PRO A 290 40.77 -6.37 15.64
CA PRO A 290 40.21 -7.67 15.26
C PRO A 290 38.94 -8.08 16.01
N SER A 291 38.73 -7.56 17.23
CA SER A 291 37.54 -7.84 18.05
C SER A 291 36.23 -7.39 17.39
N PHE A 292 36.29 -6.43 16.45
CA PHE A 292 35.13 -5.97 15.68
C PHE A 292 34.81 -6.87 14.47
N ILE A 293 35.68 -7.83 14.14
CA ILE A 293 35.49 -8.74 13.00
C ILE A 293 35.25 -10.17 13.49
N LYS A 294 35.98 -10.62 14.50
CA LYS A 294 35.94 -12.00 14.98
C LYS A 294 34.55 -12.39 15.48
N ASP A 295 34.00 -13.46 14.92
CA ASP A 295 32.66 -13.96 15.27
C ASP A 295 31.56 -12.89 15.11
N ARG A 296 31.69 -12.06 14.06
CA ARG A 296 30.73 -11.01 13.69
C ARG A 296 30.19 -11.20 12.28
N VAL A 297 29.03 -10.59 12.02
CA VAL A 297 28.51 -10.39 10.66
C VAL A 297 29.22 -9.17 10.07
N VAL A 298 29.96 -9.35 8.99
CA VAL A 298 30.64 -8.26 8.29
C VAL A 298 29.94 -8.00 6.96
N LEU A 299 29.39 -6.80 6.77
CA LEU A 299 28.76 -6.40 5.51
C LEU A 299 29.67 -5.45 4.74
N ILE A 300 29.89 -5.71 3.46
CA ILE A 300 30.71 -4.90 2.56
C ILE A 300 29.80 -4.25 1.53
N GLY A 301 29.82 -2.92 1.42
CA GLY A 301 28.96 -2.20 0.48
C GLY A 301 29.40 -0.74 0.32
N TYR A 302 28.75 0.00 -0.58
CA TYR A 302 29.04 1.41 -0.76
C TYR A 302 28.35 2.26 0.32
N THR A 303 29.08 3.22 0.89
CA THR A 303 28.51 4.23 1.80
C THR A 303 28.71 5.65 1.28
N THR A 304 29.20 5.79 0.04
CA THR A 304 29.27 7.07 -0.68
C THR A 304 27.95 7.38 -1.40
N PRO A 305 27.49 8.65 -1.37
CA PRO A 305 26.36 9.10 -2.19
C PRO A 305 26.56 8.93 -3.71
N ILE A 306 27.81 8.84 -4.20
CA ILE A 306 28.09 8.64 -5.63
C ILE A 306 27.57 7.29 -6.12
N ALA A 307 27.54 6.28 -5.26
CA ALA A 307 27.01 4.96 -5.59
C ALA A 307 25.49 4.95 -5.83
N LYS A 308 24.79 5.99 -5.38
CA LYS A 308 23.32 6.11 -5.45
C LYS A 308 22.57 4.95 -4.77
N ASP A 309 23.21 4.32 -3.80
CA ASP A 309 22.64 3.26 -2.96
C ASP A 309 22.17 3.83 -1.61
N ASP A 310 21.50 4.98 -1.65
CA ASP A 310 21.06 5.73 -0.48
C ASP A 310 19.54 5.87 -0.49
N PHE A 311 18.90 5.45 0.58
CA PHE A 311 17.43 5.38 0.67
C PHE A 311 16.86 6.35 1.69
N TYR A 312 15.65 6.82 1.44
CA TYR A 312 14.87 7.52 2.45
C TYR A 312 14.32 6.52 3.46
N THR A 313 14.43 6.85 4.74
CA THR A 313 13.92 6.05 5.85
C THR A 313 12.95 6.91 6.66
N PRO A 314 12.24 6.35 7.66
CA PRO A 314 11.43 7.14 8.58
C PRO A 314 12.18 8.32 9.23
N TYR A 315 13.51 8.30 9.28
CA TYR A 315 14.31 9.39 9.85
C TYR A 315 14.59 10.55 8.87
N SER A 316 14.34 10.37 7.57
CA SER A 316 14.73 11.35 6.55
C SER A 316 13.86 12.62 6.51
N ALA A 317 12.64 12.58 7.05
CA ALA A 317 11.70 13.70 7.02
C ALA A 317 11.84 14.69 8.20
N GLY A 318 12.79 14.48 9.13
CA GLY A 318 12.88 15.20 10.40
C GLY A 318 14.15 16.03 10.66
N LEU A 319 15.11 16.05 9.72
CA LEU A 319 16.38 16.79 9.86
C LEU A 319 16.45 17.89 8.80
N GLN A 320 17.11 19.01 9.13
CA GLN A 320 17.37 20.13 8.19
C GLN A 320 18.14 19.65 6.94
N ASP A 321 18.91 18.58 7.07
CA ASP A 321 19.50 17.83 5.97
C ASP A 321 18.75 16.51 5.82
N SER A 322 18.17 16.29 4.64
CA SER A 322 17.46 15.06 4.26
C SER A 322 18.39 13.84 4.36
N GLN A 323 18.56 13.30 5.56
CA GLN A 323 19.49 12.22 5.85
C GLN A 323 18.99 10.92 5.21
N LYS A 324 19.72 10.45 4.20
CA LYS A 324 19.54 9.12 3.63
C LYS A 324 20.39 8.10 4.37
N MET A 325 20.04 6.83 4.23
CA MET A 325 20.79 5.72 4.81
C MET A 325 21.32 4.82 3.67
N PRO A 326 22.62 4.46 3.69
CA PRO A 326 23.16 3.53 2.71
C PRO A 326 22.46 2.17 2.74
N GLY A 327 22.29 1.53 1.59
CA GLY A 327 21.65 0.22 1.43
C GLY A 327 22.28 -0.85 2.31
N VAL A 328 23.61 -0.93 2.31
CA VAL A 328 24.36 -1.85 3.19
C VAL A 328 24.08 -1.64 4.68
N VAL A 329 23.83 -0.40 5.11
CA VAL A 329 23.47 -0.08 6.51
C VAL A 329 22.04 -0.53 6.81
N ILE A 330 21.12 -0.40 5.85
CA ILE A 330 19.76 -0.93 5.97
C ILE A 330 19.78 -2.46 6.07
N HIS A 331 20.56 -3.14 5.22
CA HIS A 331 20.74 -4.59 5.32
C HIS A 331 21.32 -4.99 6.68
N ALA A 332 22.28 -4.23 7.22
CA ALA A 332 22.79 -4.45 8.58
C ALA A 332 21.69 -4.28 9.65
N GLN A 333 20.81 -3.28 9.53
CA GLN A 333 19.66 -3.14 10.44
C GLN A 333 18.66 -4.29 10.30
N HIS A 334 18.47 -4.81 9.09
CA HIS A 334 17.63 -5.97 8.85
C HIS A 334 18.19 -7.23 9.55
N VAL A 335 19.49 -7.50 9.39
CA VAL A 335 20.19 -8.58 10.12
C VAL A 335 20.07 -8.36 11.63
N SER A 336 20.37 -7.15 12.12
CA SER A 336 20.28 -6.80 13.55
C SER A 336 18.89 -7.04 14.11
N GLN A 337 17.82 -6.72 13.36
CA GLN A 337 16.45 -7.00 13.76
C GLN A 337 16.23 -8.50 13.95
N ILE A 338 16.60 -9.32 12.96
CA ILE A 338 16.38 -10.77 13.01
C ILE A 338 17.16 -11.39 14.18
N LEU A 339 18.44 -11.07 14.30
CA LEU A 339 19.28 -11.57 15.38
C LEU A 339 18.80 -11.10 16.75
N SER A 340 18.39 -9.85 16.89
CA SER A 340 17.85 -9.33 18.16
C SER A 340 16.52 -9.98 18.53
N SER A 341 15.67 -10.27 17.55
CA SER A 341 14.39 -10.92 17.81
C SER A 341 14.58 -12.37 18.23
N VAL A 342 15.43 -13.12 17.53
CA VAL A 342 15.70 -14.54 17.83
C VAL A 342 16.52 -14.72 19.13
N LEU A 343 17.59 -13.96 19.32
CA LEU A 343 18.54 -14.17 20.42
C LEU A 343 18.23 -13.34 21.67
N ASN A 344 17.59 -12.18 21.52
CA ASN A 344 17.35 -11.24 22.62
C ASN A 344 15.86 -10.99 22.88
N ASN A 345 14.96 -11.74 22.24
CA ASN A 345 13.50 -11.56 22.32
C ASN A 345 13.04 -10.12 22.05
N ARG A 346 13.76 -9.39 21.18
CA ARG A 346 13.33 -8.06 20.73
C ARG A 346 12.03 -8.21 19.93
N PRO A 347 10.94 -7.53 20.30
CA PRO A 347 9.66 -7.71 19.62
C PRO A 347 9.75 -7.26 18.15
N LEU A 348 9.12 -8.03 17.28
CA LEU A 348 8.82 -7.60 15.91
C LEU A 348 7.69 -6.57 15.94
N MET A 349 7.65 -5.73 14.92
CA MET A 349 6.57 -4.77 14.76
C MET A 349 5.26 -5.52 14.48
N TRP A 350 4.28 -5.34 15.36
CA TRP A 350 2.96 -5.97 15.26
C TRP A 350 1.89 -4.90 15.05
N CYS A 351 0.77 -5.29 14.47
CA CYS A 351 -0.40 -4.44 14.27
C CYS A 351 -1.67 -5.22 14.64
N TRP A 352 -2.78 -4.51 14.82
CA TRP A 352 -4.07 -5.14 15.01
C TRP A 352 -4.66 -5.61 13.69
N SER A 353 -5.55 -6.59 13.75
CA SER A 353 -6.45 -6.89 12.63
C SER A 353 -7.50 -5.80 12.46
N GLU A 354 -8.19 -5.80 11.32
CA GLU A 354 -9.11 -4.72 10.95
C GLU A 354 -10.26 -4.51 11.96
N GLY A 355 -10.78 -5.58 12.57
CA GLY A 355 -11.90 -5.52 13.51
C GLY A 355 -11.62 -4.68 14.77
N PRO A 356 -10.58 -5.00 15.56
CA PRO A 356 -10.15 -4.19 16.69
C PRO A 356 -9.86 -2.72 16.32
N GLU A 357 -9.31 -2.46 15.14
CA GLU A 357 -9.06 -1.09 14.68
C GLU A 357 -10.38 -0.32 14.40
N MET A 358 -11.38 -0.97 13.82
CA MET A 358 -12.71 -0.37 13.65
C MET A 358 -13.35 -0.05 15.00
N LEU A 359 -13.24 -0.95 15.99
CA LEU A 359 -13.70 -0.70 17.35
C LEU A 359 -12.94 0.44 18.03
N TRP A 360 -11.64 0.56 17.75
CA TRP A 360 -10.80 1.65 18.24
C TRP A 360 -11.26 3.01 17.69
N ILE A 361 -11.52 3.10 16.38
CA ILE A 361 -12.07 4.30 15.73
C ILE A 361 -13.45 4.67 16.31
N LEU A 362 -14.32 3.67 16.48
CA LEU A 362 -15.64 3.87 17.06
C LEU A 362 -15.55 4.34 18.52
N GLY A 363 -14.69 3.72 19.32
CA GLY A 363 -14.47 4.08 20.72
C GLY A 363 -14.06 5.54 20.88
N TRP A 364 -13.08 6.00 20.09
CA TRP A 364 -12.65 7.40 20.13
C TRP A 364 -13.67 8.38 19.57
N SER A 365 -14.50 7.95 18.60
CA SER A 365 -15.66 8.73 18.14
C SER A 365 -16.68 8.93 19.27
N VAL A 366 -16.99 7.86 20.02
CA VAL A 366 -17.87 7.93 21.20
C VAL A 366 -17.29 8.85 22.28
N VAL A 367 -15.99 8.77 22.56
CA VAL A 367 -15.32 9.70 23.49
C VAL A 367 -15.51 11.15 23.06
N GLY A 368 -15.30 11.46 21.78
CA GLY A 368 -15.54 12.80 21.23
C GLY A 368 -16.98 13.28 21.42
N GLY A 369 -17.95 12.41 21.14
CA GLY A 369 -19.37 12.69 21.36
C GLY A 369 -19.74 12.89 22.83
N LEU A 370 -19.18 12.10 23.74
CA LEU A 370 -19.38 12.24 25.19
C LEU A 370 -18.78 13.53 25.75
N LEU A 371 -17.61 13.95 25.26
CA LEU A 371 -16.99 15.23 25.64
C LEU A 371 -17.89 16.41 25.24
N ALA A 372 -18.43 16.39 24.01
CA ALA A 372 -19.36 17.41 23.53
C ALA A 372 -20.65 17.45 24.37
N TRP A 373 -21.22 16.29 24.67
CA TRP A 373 -22.45 16.16 25.45
C TRP A 373 -22.28 16.62 26.91
N ARG A 374 -21.18 16.24 27.56
CA ARG A 374 -20.98 16.46 29.00
C ARG A 374 -20.47 17.85 29.34
N ILE A 375 -19.72 18.49 28.43
CA ILE A 375 -19.00 19.75 28.68
C ILE A 375 -19.64 20.90 27.90
N ARG A 376 -20.52 21.65 28.55
CA ARG A 376 -21.21 22.78 27.90
C ARG A 376 -20.38 24.06 27.75
N ARG A 377 -19.38 24.26 28.61
CA ARG A 377 -18.50 25.45 28.54
C ARG A 377 -17.47 25.25 27.44
N LEU A 378 -17.45 26.14 26.44
CA LEU A 378 -16.66 25.96 25.21
C LEU A 378 -15.15 25.84 25.46
N TRP A 379 -14.59 26.59 26.40
CA TRP A 379 -13.16 26.50 26.72
C TRP A 379 -12.79 25.18 27.41
N LEU A 380 -13.63 24.69 28.35
CA LEU A 380 -13.44 23.37 28.98
C LEU A 380 -13.61 22.24 27.97
N PHE A 381 -14.51 22.41 27.00
CA PHE A 381 -14.69 21.44 25.92
C PHE A 381 -13.45 21.37 25.03
N GLY A 382 -12.92 22.53 24.61
CA GLY A 382 -11.69 22.60 23.83
C GLY A 382 -10.52 21.95 24.57
N LEU A 383 -10.37 22.23 25.87
CA LEU A 383 -9.39 21.57 26.73
C LEU A 383 -9.61 20.05 26.78
N GLY A 384 -10.86 19.60 26.93
CA GLY A 384 -11.22 18.18 26.95
C GLY A 384 -10.86 17.46 25.65
N VAL A 385 -11.08 18.09 24.48
CA VAL A 385 -10.68 17.54 23.18
C VAL A 385 -9.15 17.44 23.08
N VAL A 386 -8.41 18.48 23.48
CA VAL A 386 -6.94 18.45 23.49
C VAL A 386 -6.40 17.34 24.40
N VAL A 387 -6.97 17.18 25.60
CA VAL A 387 -6.61 16.09 26.50
C VAL A 387 -6.94 14.74 25.88
N GLY A 388 -8.11 14.58 25.26
CA GLY A 388 -8.51 13.34 24.58
C GLY A 388 -7.53 12.95 23.46
N VAL A 389 -7.16 13.91 22.60
CA VAL A 389 -6.14 13.69 21.55
C VAL A 389 -4.78 13.35 22.16
N GLY A 390 -4.38 14.03 23.25
CA GLY A 390 -3.16 13.74 23.98
C GLY A 390 -3.13 12.32 24.57
N VAL A 391 -4.24 11.84 25.12
CA VAL A 391 -4.37 10.47 25.64
C VAL A 391 -4.31 9.45 24.50
N LEU A 392 -4.98 9.71 23.38
CA LEU A 392 -4.92 8.85 22.18
C LEU A 392 -3.48 8.75 21.67
N TYR A 393 -2.81 9.90 21.47
CA TYR A 393 -1.41 9.94 21.04
C TYR A 393 -0.49 9.23 22.03
N GLY A 394 -0.63 9.50 23.33
CA GLY A 394 0.15 8.87 24.38
C GLY A 394 -0.03 7.35 24.42
N THR A 395 -1.26 6.87 24.23
CA THR A 395 -1.56 5.43 24.16
C THR A 395 -0.90 4.79 22.93
N ALA A 396 -1.06 5.41 21.76
CA ALA A 396 -0.42 4.93 20.53
C ALA A 396 1.11 4.93 20.66
N TYR A 397 1.70 5.97 21.26
CA TYR A 397 3.14 6.07 21.49
C TYR A 397 3.66 4.99 22.46
N VAL A 398 2.97 4.72 23.56
CA VAL A 398 3.35 3.66 24.51
C VAL A 398 3.26 2.28 23.85
N LEU A 399 2.22 2.01 23.07
CA LEU A 399 2.14 0.76 22.30
C LEU A 399 3.28 0.66 21.28
N PHE A 400 3.61 1.77 20.60
CA PHE A 400 4.70 1.84 19.64
C PHE A 400 6.08 1.58 20.24
N LEU A 401 6.33 2.04 21.47
CA LEU A 401 7.55 1.71 22.22
C LEU A 401 7.69 0.20 22.47
N ASN A 402 6.56 -0.53 22.50
CA ASN A 402 6.49 -1.99 22.60
C ASN A 402 6.30 -2.66 21.21
N SER A 403 6.72 -1.97 20.15
CA SER A 403 6.62 -2.41 18.75
C SER A 403 5.19 -2.61 18.23
N GLY A 404 4.18 -2.07 18.91
CA GLY A 404 2.80 -2.05 18.46
C GLY A 404 2.47 -0.84 17.61
N TRP A 405 2.23 -1.05 16.32
CA TRP A 405 1.69 -0.03 15.45
C TRP A 405 0.16 -0.10 15.41
N VAL A 406 -0.48 0.84 16.08
CA VAL A 406 -1.93 1.02 16.07
C VAL A 406 -2.32 2.32 15.35
N PRO A 407 -3.51 2.39 14.70
CA PRO A 407 -3.96 3.59 14.03
C PRO A 407 -4.08 4.79 14.98
N LEU A 408 -3.63 5.95 14.51
CA LEU A 408 -3.63 7.22 15.25
C LEU A 408 -4.52 8.28 14.58
N ILE A 409 -4.45 8.41 13.26
CA ILE A 409 -5.13 9.44 12.48
C ILE A 409 -6.64 9.17 12.34
N PRO A 410 -7.14 7.99 11.91
CA PRO A 410 -8.57 7.70 11.89
C PRO A 410 -9.27 7.90 13.24
N PRO A 411 -8.79 7.37 14.39
CA PRO A 411 -9.45 7.61 15.67
C PRO A 411 -9.38 9.08 16.11
N MET A 412 -8.30 9.81 15.78
CA MET A 412 -8.20 11.24 16.05
C MET A 412 -9.23 12.05 15.25
N ILE A 413 -9.39 11.75 13.96
CA ILE A 413 -10.44 12.34 13.12
C ILE A 413 -11.81 11.98 13.68
N GLY A 414 -12.04 10.72 14.04
CA GLY A 414 -13.30 10.25 14.64
C GLY A 414 -13.67 11.03 15.91
N LEU A 415 -12.71 11.20 16.83
CA LEU A 415 -12.87 11.99 18.06
C LEU A 415 -13.25 13.43 17.74
N VAL A 416 -12.44 14.13 16.95
CA VAL A 416 -12.61 15.56 16.69
C VAL A 416 -13.86 15.83 15.86
N ALA A 417 -14.09 15.05 14.79
CA ALA A 417 -15.26 15.21 13.93
C ALA A 417 -16.56 14.93 14.68
N THR A 418 -16.62 13.85 15.47
CA THR A 418 -17.82 13.56 16.28
C THR A 418 -18.08 14.66 17.29
N ALA A 419 -17.02 15.14 17.98
CA ALA A 419 -17.14 16.23 18.94
C ALA A 419 -17.70 17.52 18.27
N ILE A 420 -17.23 17.86 17.08
CA ILE A 420 -17.73 19.02 16.31
C ILE A 420 -19.19 18.82 15.90
N VAL A 421 -19.55 17.68 15.30
CA VAL A 421 -20.90 17.43 14.81
C VAL A 421 -21.93 17.43 15.94
N VAL A 422 -21.62 16.80 17.09
CA VAL A 422 -22.52 16.82 18.26
C VAL A 422 -22.70 18.25 18.78
N VAL A 423 -21.64 19.05 18.88
CA VAL A 423 -21.76 20.47 19.29
C VAL A 423 -22.66 21.26 18.33
N LEU A 424 -22.54 21.05 17.02
CA LEU A 424 -23.37 21.73 16.02
C LEU A 424 -24.85 21.35 16.11
N ILE A 425 -25.15 20.08 16.39
CA ILE A 425 -26.51 19.59 16.59
C ILE A 425 -27.09 20.15 17.89
N GLU A 426 -26.37 20.01 19.01
CA GLU A 426 -26.88 20.37 20.34
C GLU A 426 -27.04 21.88 20.54
N ARG A 427 -26.13 22.69 19.99
CA ARG A 427 -26.21 24.15 20.12
C ARG A 427 -27.12 24.80 19.09
N GLY A 428 -27.83 24.01 18.28
CA GLY A 428 -28.81 24.49 17.32
C GLY A 428 -28.21 25.16 16.07
N TYR A 429 -26.88 25.15 15.90
CA TYR A 429 -26.22 25.65 14.69
C TYR A 429 -26.64 24.86 13.45
N ALA A 430 -27.01 23.58 13.59
CA ALA A 430 -27.54 22.78 12.50
C ALA A 430 -28.75 23.43 11.80
N LYS A 431 -29.63 24.12 12.53
CA LYS A 431 -30.77 24.85 11.93
C LYS A 431 -30.31 26.06 11.11
N ALA A 432 -29.32 26.80 11.61
CA ALA A 432 -28.75 27.96 10.92
C ALA A 432 -27.94 27.56 9.68
N ILE A 433 -27.15 26.48 9.76
CA ILE A 433 -26.39 25.93 8.64
C ILE A 433 -27.34 25.37 7.58
N TYR A 434 -28.37 24.60 7.98
CA TYR A 434 -29.37 24.09 7.04
C TYR A 434 -30.08 25.24 6.30
N GLN A 435 -30.48 26.30 6.99
CA GLN A 435 -31.07 27.47 6.35
C GLN A 435 -30.09 28.22 5.43
N GLY A 436 -28.81 28.32 5.80
CA GLY A 436 -27.76 28.92 4.97
C GLY A 436 -27.42 28.11 3.71
N VAL A 437 -27.29 26.79 3.84
CA VAL A 437 -27.07 25.87 2.71
C VAL A 437 -28.31 25.81 1.83
N LYS A 438 -29.52 25.76 2.40
CA LYS A 438 -30.78 25.88 1.65
C LYS A 438 -30.79 27.18 0.82
N LYS A 439 -30.39 28.31 1.40
CA LYS A 439 -30.27 29.60 0.71
C LYS A 439 -29.20 29.61 -0.40
N LEU A 440 -28.11 28.85 -0.25
CA LEU A 440 -27.04 28.75 -1.25
C LEU A 440 -27.36 27.77 -2.39
N VAL A 441 -27.97 26.62 -2.07
CA VAL A 441 -28.30 25.54 -3.02
C VAL A 441 -29.62 25.79 -3.74
N LEU A 442 -30.60 26.45 -3.09
CA LEU A 442 -31.90 26.80 -3.68
C LEU A 442 -32.01 28.27 -4.10
N ASN A 443 -30.90 29.02 -4.19
CA ASN A 443 -30.92 30.34 -4.84
C ASN A 443 -31.12 30.26 -6.38
N ILE A 444 -31.36 29.07 -6.92
CA ILE A 444 -32.09 28.89 -8.18
C ILE A 444 -33.59 28.79 -7.84
N GLU A 445 -34.11 29.76 -7.09
CA GLU A 445 -35.55 29.96 -7.00
C GLU A 445 -35.90 30.69 -8.30
N ILE A 446 -36.54 29.96 -9.23
CA ILE A 446 -37.03 30.53 -10.48
C ILE A 446 -37.91 31.71 -10.10
N ASP A 447 -37.42 32.92 -10.34
CA ASP A 447 -38.18 34.14 -10.19
C ASP A 447 -39.38 34.05 -11.14
N GLU A 448 -40.54 33.68 -10.59
CA GLU A 448 -41.82 33.52 -11.28
C GLU A 448 -42.19 34.78 -12.08
N GLU A 449 -41.69 35.96 -11.67
CA GLU A 449 -41.87 37.22 -12.37
C GLU A 449 -40.96 37.31 -13.61
N LYS A 450 -39.71 36.86 -13.50
CA LYS A 450 -38.78 36.74 -14.63
C LYS A 450 -39.23 35.66 -15.62
N LYS A 451 -39.77 34.54 -15.12
CA LYS A 451 -40.36 33.47 -15.94
C LYS A 451 -41.60 33.98 -16.67
N ARG A 452 -42.51 34.71 -16.01
CA ARG A 452 -43.65 35.35 -16.69
C ARG A 452 -43.20 36.31 -17.77
N LYS A 453 -42.25 37.21 -17.49
CA LYS A 453 -41.75 38.17 -18.49
C LYS A 453 -41.08 37.48 -19.68
N GLN A 454 -40.34 36.40 -19.45
CA GLN A 454 -39.74 35.62 -20.54
C GLN A 454 -40.78 34.84 -21.33
N VAL A 455 -41.79 34.28 -20.67
CA VAL A 455 -42.90 33.57 -21.34
C VAL A 455 -43.75 34.55 -22.15
N GLU A 456 -44.05 35.74 -21.62
CA GLU A 456 -44.76 36.82 -22.31
C GLU A 456 -43.99 37.29 -23.55
N ALA A 457 -42.67 37.51 -23.41
CA ALA A 457 -41.80 37.88 -24.54
C ALA A 457 -41.73 36.80 -25.63
N ILE A 458 -41.78 35.52 -25.26
CA ILE A 458 -41.80 34.40 -26.23
C ILE A 458 -43.18 34.26 -26.88
N THR A 459 -44.27 34.54 -26.17
CA THR A 459 -45.63 34.51 -26.74
C THR A 459 -45.91 35.68 -27.68
N GLU A 460 -45.21 36.80 -27.55
CA GLU A 460 -45.32 37.97 -28.44
C GLU A 460 -44.44 37.86 -29.71
N THR A 461 -43.51 36.91 -29.77
CA THR A 461 -42.71 36.67 -30.98
C THR A 461 -43.55 36.13 -32.14
N GLU A 462 -43.34 36.66 -33.35
CA GLU A 462 -44.05 36.26 -34.58
C GLU A 462 -43.96 34.74 -34.85
N SER A 463 -42.86 34.11 -34.46
CA SER A 463 -42.65 32.65 -34.58
C SER A 463 -43.64 31.82 -33.75
N PHE A 464 -44.09 32.33 -32.59
CA PHE A 464 -45.05 31.63 -31.75
C PHE A 464 -46.48 31.75 -32.32
N ALA A 465 -46.80 32.89 -32.93
CA ALA A 465 -48.06 33.08 -33.66
C ALA A 465 -48.15 32.17 -34.90
N GLU A 466 -47.06 32.01 -35.66
CA GLU A 466 -47.00 31.06 -36.77
C GLU A 466 -47.20 29.61 -36.31
N LEU A 467 -46.57 29.22 -35.19
CA LEU A 467 -46.75 27.88 -34.60
C LEU A 467 -48.21 27.63 -34.16
N GLN A 468 -48.88 28.63 -33.60
CA GLN A 468 -50.30 28.52 -33.25
C GLN A 468 -51.19 28.41 -34.49
N GLN A 469 -50.90 29.18 -35.55
CA GLN A 469 -51.63 29.06 -36.81
C GLN A 469 -51.45 27.68 -37.45
N LYS A 470 -50.22 27.17 -37.49
CA LYS A 470 -49.90 25.84 -38.03
C LYS A 470 -50.56 24.72 -37.20
N ALA A 471 -50.62 24.87 -35.88
CA ALA A 471 -51.34 23.94 -35.01
C ALA A 471 -52.87 23.99 -35.21
N ALA A 472 -53.45 25.16 -35.46
CA ALA A 472 -54.87 25.33 -35.77
C ALA A 472 -55.22 24.73 -37.15
N GLU A 473 -54.34 24.89 -38.12
CA GLU A 473 -54.47 24.30 -39.46
C GLU A 473 -54.41 22.77 -39.42
N LEU A 474 -53.46 22.20 -38.67
CA LEU A 474 -53.37 20.76 -38.43
C LEU A 474 -54.60 20.19 -37.72
N ARG A 475 -55.19 20.94 -36.76
CA ARG A 475 -56.46 20.57 -36.11
C ARG A 475 -57.63 20.56 -37.08
N LYS A 476 -57.72 21.55 -37.98
CA LYS A 476 -58.74 21.58 -39.04
C LYS A 476 -58.57 20.40 -40.01
N ASN A 477 -57.34 20.08 -40.42
CA ASN A 477 -57.07 18.93 -41.29
C ASN A 477 -57.41 17.59 -40.61
N ARG A 478 -57.12 17.43 -39.31
CA ARG A 478 -57.56 16.27 -38.52
C ARG A 478 -59.08 16.14 -38.44
N GLN A 479 -59.80 17.25 -38.22
CA GLN A 479 -61.26 17.23 -38.20
C GLN A 479 -61.87 16.97 -39.58
N ARG A 480 -61.22 17.44 -40.65
CA ARG A 480 -61.63 17.19 -42.04
C ARG A 480 -61.46 15.72 -42.41
N ASN A 481 -60.33 15.10 -42.03
CA ASN A 481 -60.12 13.66 -42.24
C ASN A 481 -61.11 12.81 -41.44
N ARG A 482 -61.38 13.14 -40.17
CA ARG A 482 -62.43 12.44 -39.39
C ARG A 482 -63.82 12.52 -40.02
N ARG A 483 -64.18 13.66 -40.62
CA ARG A 483 -65.47 13.80 -41.32
C ARG A 483 -65.52 13.06 -42.67
N LEU A 484 -64.37 12.79 -43.28
CA LEU A 484 -64.27 11.98 -44.50
C LEU A 484 -64.36 10.49 -44.16
N ASP A 485 -63.80 10.07 -43.02
CA ASP A 485 -63.96 8.71 -42.49
C ASP A 485 -65.43 8.43 -42.11
N ASP A 486 -66.08 9.33 -41.36
CA ASP A 486 -67.49 9.21 -40.92
C ASP A 486 -68.50 9.23 -42.08
N ALA A 487 -68.15 9.82 -43.24
CA ALA A 487 -69.02 9.86 -44.42
C ALA A 487 -68.90 8.61 -45.31
N SER A 488 -67.96 7.71 -45.01
CA SER A 488 -67.77 6.44 -45.72
C SER A 488 -68.36 5.22 -45.00
N GLU A 489 -68.81 5.36 -43.75
CA GLU A 489 -69.36 4.26 -42.92
C GLU A 489 -70.90 4.18 -42.85
N SER A 490 -71.63 5.11 -43.48
CA SER A 490 -73.10 5.06 -43.53
C SER A 490 -73.62 4.42 -44.82
N ASN A 491 -73.26 3.17 -45.11
CA ASN A 491 -74.00 2.26 -46.00
C ASN A 491 -73.44 0.83 -45.87
N ILE A 492 -74.11 -0.03 -45.11
CA ILE A 492 -74.52 -1.42 -45.44
C ILE A 492 -74.93 -2.14 -44.15
N GLU A 493 -76.17 -2.63 -44.16
CA GLU A 493 -76.85 -3.43 -43.14
C GLU A 493 -76.27 -4.86 -43.00
N THR A 494 -76.50 -5.40 -41.79
CA THR A 494 -76.66 -6.82 -41.39
C THR A 494 -75.56 -7.84 -41.74
N ASN A 495 -74.96 -8.46 -40.73
CA ASN A 495 -75.38 -9.78 -40.23
C ASN A 495 -74.38 -10.38 -39.19
N GLU A 496 -74.95 -11.05 -38.18
CA GLU A 496 -74.47 -12.18 -37.34
C GLU A 496 -73.02 -12.34 -36.80
N ASN A 497 -73.02 -12.80 -35.54
CA ASN A 497 -72.05 -13.67 -34.83
C ASN A 497 -70.77 -13.10 -34.17
N ILE A 498 -70.78 -13.18 -32.84
CA ILE A 498 -69.65 -13.33 -31.90
C ILE A 498 -68.96 -14.69 -32.22
N PRO A 499 -67.60 -14.84 -32.25
CA PRO A 499 -66.77 -14.83 -31.04
C PRO A 499 -65.33 -14.31 -31.13
N THR A 500 -64.80 -14.07 -29.92
CA THR A 500 -63.51 -13.52 -29.46
C THR A 500 -62.24 -14.03 -30.16
N PRO A 501 -61.21 -13.16 -30.32
CA PRO A 501 -59.83 -13.57 -30.57
C PRO A 501 -58.87 -13.31 -29.38
N PRO A 502 -57.66 -13.90 -29.43
CA PRO A 502 -56.89 -14.30 -28.25
C PRO A 502 -55.69 -13.38 -27.91
N GLU A 503 -55.07 -13.74 -26.78
CA GLU A 503 -53.79 -13.33 -26.20
C GLU A 503 -52.61 -13.34 -27.19
N VAL A 504 -51.64 -12.41 -27.04
CA VAL A 504 -50.16 -12.61 -27.00
C VAL A 504 -49.37 -11.29 -27.15
N GLU A 505 -48.43 -11.14 -26.21
CA GLU A 505 -47.12 -10.44 -26.08
C GLU A 505 -46.68 -9.14 -26.81
N PRO A 506 -45.76 -8.37 -26.16
CA PRO A 506 -45.34 -7.03 -26.57
C PRO A 506 -44.01 -7.01 -27.35
N LEU A 507 -43.84 -6.04 -28.25
CA LEU A 507 -42.55 -5.80 -28.93
C LEU A 507 -42.21 -4.29 -29.03
N GLU A 508 -41.11 -3.97 -28.34
CA GLU A 508 -40.01 -3.04 -28.61
C GLU A 508 -40.25 -1.74 -29.40
N ILE A 509 -39.87 -0.63 -28.76
CA ILE A 509 -39.63 0.66 -29.40
C ILE A 509 -38.12 0.81 -29.62
N GLU A 510 -37.67 0.63 -30.86
CA GLU A 510 -36.40 1.19 -31.35
C GLU A 510 -36.53 2.71 -31.52
N THR A 511 -35.54 3.43 -31.01
CA THR A 511 -35.32 4.85 -31.27
C THR A 511 -34.13 4.99 -32.20
N ASN A 512 -34.33 5.55 -33.39
CA ASN A 512 -33.29 6.17 -34.22
C ASN A 512 -33.93 7.39 -34.92
N ALA A 513 -33.47 8.59 -34.54
CA ALA A 513 -32.59 9.47 -35.33
C ALA A 513 -33.37 10.21 -36.44
N ILE A 514 -33.30 11.54 -36.52
CA ILE A 514 -32.32 12.30 -37.32
C ILE A 514 -32.47 13.77 -36.89
N THR A 515 -31.43 14.38 -36.31
CA THR A 515 -30.43 15.29 -36.94
C THR A 515 -30.98 16.66 -37.33
N LEU A 516 -30.42 17.71 -36.72
CA LEU A 516 -30.32 19.03 -37.33
C LEU A 516 -28.88 19.53 -37.19
N THR A 517 -28.28 19.83 -38.34
CA THR A 517 -26.98 20.46 -38.58
C THR A 517 -26.97 21.94 -38.18
N PRO A 518 -25.85 22.50 -37.69
CA PRO A 518 -25.63 23.93 -37.50
C PRO A 518 -24.80 24.58 -38.63
N GLN A 519 -25.02 25.87 -38.89
CA GLN A 519 -24.22 26.69 -39.80
C GLN A 519 -23.10 27.44 -39.07
N ASP A 520 -21.88 27.12 -39.49
CA ASP A 520 -20.72 27.96 -39.84
C ASP A 520 -20.28 29.13 -38.95
N THR A 521 -19.10 28.95 -38.35
CA THR A 521 -18.06 29.99 -38.24
C THR A 521 -16.69 29.35 -38.49
N GLU A 522 -15.97 29.84 -39.49
CA GLU A 522 -14.69 29.33 -40.00
C GLU A 522 -13.49 29.70 -39.10
N THR A 523 -12.58 28.75 -38.83
CA THR A 523 -11.09 28.83 -39.00
C THR A 523 -10.41 27.49 -38.61
N PRO A 524 -9.17 27.18 -39.05
CA PRO A 524 -8.87 25.93 -39.76
C PRO A 524 -8.37 24.79 -38.86
N ALA A 525 -8.86 23.59 -39.15
CA ALA A 525 -8.32 22.32 -38.67
C ALA A 525 -7.74 21.53 -39.85
N SER A 526 -6.46 21.21 -39.79
CA SER A 526 -5.92 20.04 -40.49
C SER A 526 -4.72 19.51 -39.70
N GLU A 527 -4.97 18.85 -38.56
CA GLU A 527 -4.00 17.92 -37.95
C GLU A 527 -4.59 17.01 -36.84
N GLU A 528 -5.76 17.33 -36.26
CA GLU A 528 -6.30 16.54 -35.13
C GLU A 528 -7.22 15.37 -35.52
N ASP A 529 -7.85 15.38 -36.70
CA ASP A 529 -8.80 14.33 -37.12
C ASP A 529 -8.13 13.00 -37.53
N ASN A 530 -6.81 13.01 -37.77
CA ASN A 530 -6.06 11.81 -38.12
C ASN A 530 -5.68 10.96 -36.89
N TYR A 531 -5.76 11.53 -35.68
CA TYR A 531 -5.35 10.87 -34.43
C TYR A 531 -6.46 9.98 -33.84
N PHE A 532 -7.72 10.43 -33.90
CA PHE A 532 -8.85 9.69 -33.33
C PHE A 532 -9.26 8.47 -34.15
N GLN A 533 -9.10 8.50 -35.48
CA GLN A 533 -9.35 7.34 -36.34
C GLN A 533 -8.29 6.24 -36.16
N GLN A 534 -7.02 6.61 -35.88
CA GLN A 534 -5.97 5.63 -35.56
C GLN A 534 -6.20 4.93 -34.21
N LEU A 535 -6.75 5.63 -33.22
CA LEU A 535 -7.06 5.05 -31.90
C LEU A 535 -8.22 4.05 -31.96
N GLN A 536 -9.25 4.31 -32.76
CA GLN A 536 -10.37 3.38 -32.92
C GLN A 536 -10.00 2.12 -33.72
N GLN A 537 -9.08 2.20 -34.67
CA GLN A 537 -8.57 1.02 -35.38
C GLN A 537 -7.65 0.16 -34.50
N ARG A 538 -6.89 0.76 -33.57
CA ARG A 538 -6.08 0.02 -32.57
C ARG A 538 -6.94 -0.70 -31.52
N GLY A 539 -8.07 -0.11 -31.12
CA GLY A 539 -9.02 -0.74 -30.20
C GLY A 539 -9.76 -1.96 -30.78
N LYS A 540 -9.97 -2.01 -32.10
CA LYS A 540 -10.59 -3.17 -32.78
C LYS A 540 -9.63 -4.32 -33.08
N LYS A 541 -8.31 -4.10 -33.02
CA LYS A 541 -7.28 -5.14 -33.28
C LYS A 541 -6.80 -5.89 -32.03
N LEU A 542 -7.25 -5.49 -30.85
CA LEU A 542 -6.95 -6.13 -29.55
C LEU A 542 -8.11 -6.99 -29.02
N LYS A 543 -9.13 -7.24 -29.84
CA LYS A 543 -10.35 -7.98 -29.45
C LYS A 543 -10.45 -9.40 -30.02
N THR A 544 -9.36 -9.90 -30.59
CA THR A 544 -9.20 -11.30 -30.97
C THR A 544 -7.95 -11.80 -30.25
N ASP A 545 -8.12 -12.84 -29.43
CA ASP A 545 -7.11 -13.48 -28.56
C ASP A 545 -6.95 -12.87 -27.16
N ALA A 546 -8.04 -12.89 -26.38
CA ALA A 546 -7.96 -12.83 -24.91
C ALA A 546 -8.91 -13.89 -24.32
N ILE A 547 -8.32 -14.95 -23.78
CA ILE A 547 -8.98 -15.93 -22.91
C ILE A 547 -9.10 -15.28 -21.53
N THR A 548 -10.34 -15.12 -21.06
CA THR A 548 -10.69 -14.61 -19.72
C THR A 548 -10.42 -15.67 -18.65
N PRO A 549 -9.80 -15.33 -17.50
CA PRO A 549 -10.07 -16.03 -16.25
C PRO A 549 -10.94 -15.16 -15.33
N THR A 550 -11.97 -15.80 -14.79
CA THR A 550 -12.92 -15.32 -13.77
C THR A 550 -12.21 -15.05 -12.43
N PRO A 551 -12.69 -14.12 -11.58
CA PRO A 551 -12.13 -13.90 -10.25
C PRO A 551 -12.68 -14.97 -9.30
N GLN A 552 -11.81 -15.89 -8.89
CA GLN A 552 -12.00 -16.70 -7.69
C GLN A 552 -11.20 -16.08 -6.56
N ASP A 553 -11.85 -16.01 -5.41
CA ASP A 553 -11.33 -15.53 -4.13
C ASP A 553 -9.91 -16.07 -3.87
N ALA A 554 -8.95 -15.17 -3.75
CA ALA A 554 -7.58 -15.51 -3.40
C ALA A 554 -7.46 -15.66 -1.87
N GLU A 555 -8.01 -16.75 -1.34
CA GLU A 555 -7.35 -17.43 -0.22
C GLU A 555 -6.21 -18.25 -0.83
N ALA A 556 -4.98 -17.99 -0.38
CA ALA A 556 -3.80 -18.72 -0.82
C ALA A 556 -4.00 -20.23 -0.58
N PRO A 557 -3.76 -21.11 -1.56
CA PRO A 557 -3.92 -22.53 -1.36
C PRO A 557 -2.79 -23.05 -0.45
N ALA A 558 -3.17 -23.75 0.61
CA ALA A 558 -2.27 -24.41 1.57
C ALA A 558 -1.28 -25.43 0.96
N SER A 559 -1.32 -25.68 -0.35
CA SER A 559 -0.45 -26.64 -1.04
C SER A 559 0.93 -26.09 -1.44
N ASP A 560 1.10 -24.77 -1.52
CA ASP A 560 2.40 -24.15 -1.85
C ASP A 560 3.33 -24.05 -0.62
N GLU A 561 2.78 -24.11 0.59
CA GLU A 561 3.50 -23.97 1.86
C GLU A 561 4.43 -25.15 2.17
N ASP A 562 4.03 -26.37 1.78
CA ASP A 562 4.82 -27.59 2.01
C ASP A 562 6.05 -27.70 1.08
N ASN A 563 5.99 -27.11 -0.12
CA ASN A 563 7.09 -27.10 -1.09
C ASN A 563 8.16 -26.05 -0.71
N TYR A 564 7.69 -24.89 -0.26
CA TYR A 564 8.49 -23.78 0.26
C TYR A 564 9.51 -24.21 1.32
N PHE A 565 9.09 -24.95 2.34
CA PHE A 565 9.95 -25.33 3.45
C PHE A 565 11.00 -26.38 3.08
N GLN A 566 10.63 -27.33 2.24
CA GLN A 566 11.57 -28.33 1.78
C GLN A 566 12.76 -27.68 1.08
N GLN A 567 12.58 -26.54 0.41
CA GLN A 567 13.68 -25.83 -0.24
C GLN A 567 14.55 -25.06 0.74
N LEU A 568 13.97 -24.33 1.70
CA LEU A 568 14.74 -23.65 2.75
C LEU A 568 15.56 -24.67 3.56
N GLN A 569 14.94 -25.79 3.93
CA GLN A 569 15.64 -26.90 4.60
C GLN A 569 16.63 -27.62 3.68
N LYS A 570 16.34 -27.82 2.39
CA LYS A 570 17.30 -28.41 1.44
C LYS A 570 18.51 -27.50 1.27
N ARG A 571 18.33 -26.17 1.22
CA ARG A 571 19.45 -25.21 1.18
C ARG A 571 20.26 -25.26 2.48
N GLY A 572 19.60 -25.22 3.65
CA GLY A 572 20.29 -25.38 4.94
C GLY A 572 21.03 -26.71 5.07
N ARG A 573 20.43 -27.83 4.65
CA ARG A 573 21.08 -29.16 4.66
C ARG A 573 22.23 -29.27 3.65
N ARG A 574 22.20 -28.54 2.54
CA ARG A 574 23.29 -28.50 1.55
C ARG A 574 24.48 -27.69 2.03
N LEU A 575 24.25 -26.59 2.74
CA LEU A 575 25.32 -25.86 3.45
C LEU A 575 26.06 -26.81 4.41
N ARG A 576 25.31 -27.63 5.18
CA ARG A 576 25.90 -28.62 6.09
C ARG A 576 26.73 -29.72 5.42
N LYS A 577 26.34 -30.16 4.22
CA LYS A 577 27.04 -31.28 3.56
C LYS A 577 28.45 -30.89 3.10
N ASN A 578 28.66 -29.62 2.78
CA ASN A 578 29.98 -29.13 2.40
C ASN A 578 30.89 -28.89 3.63
N ASP A 579 30.33 -28.57 4.81
CA ASP A 579 31.06 -28.51 6.09
C ASP A 579 31.50 -29.90 6.60
N GLU A 580 30.73 -30.96 6.31
CA GLU A 580 31.09 -32.35 6.63
C GLU A 580 32.17 -32.89 5.66
N ASP A 581 32.09 -32.57 4.36
CA ASP A 581 33.06 -33.00 3.33
C ASP A 581 34.41 -32.21 3.36
N SER A 582 34.49 -31.10 4.10
CA SER A 582 35.73 -30.32 4.28
C SER A 582 36.56 -30.70 5.51
N ASN A 583 36.08 -31.66 6.31
CA ASN A 583 36.74 -32.22 7.50
C ASN A 583 37.20 -33.69 7.35
N GLU A 584 37.19 -34.27 6.13
CA GLU A 584 37.78 -35.58 5.82
C GLU A 584 39.10 -35.50 5.02
#